data_AF-A0A956M6Y5-F1
#
_entry.id   AF-A0A956M6Y5-F1
#
_cell.length_a   1.000
_cell.length_b   1.000
_cell.length_c   1.000
_cell.angle_alpha   90.00
_cell.angle_beta   90.00
_cell.angle_gamma   90.00
#
_symmetry.space_group_name_H-M   'P 1'
#
loop_
_entity.id
_entity.type
_entity.pdbx_description
1 polymer ?
#
loop_
_entity_poly.entity_id
_entity_poly.type
_entity_poly.pdbx_seq_one_letter_code
_entity_poly.pdbx_strand_id
1 'polypeptide(L)'
;MTALKILNVQYSCQVIANSLSEKKSLELFRTIEHFLRDGMIILGPLNRTKIWNRINSRYYKGDAYFILIMACYNETHLLVHDPEGCPYFLLSKDKFFSAISGSNFEIGIVQLHPDFDLPSDEEIYFQVLLSGIKSIIRASSQQEGGSNGLRVLTQEIASRKLKSSVEGVLYFAVPALSLSASHLAEFLSDFPPKAACKIANWDEVVPAILNLLCEEKLYCAQILELLSSHNQKKISEQFGKLANNRKLLEKLFVSVKFKSHE
;
A
#
# COMPACT_ATOMS: atom_id res chain seq x y z
N MET A 1 12.91 -16.72 -12.24
CA MET A 1 14.07 -16.67 -13.17
C MET A 1 13.69 -16.53 -14.64
N THR A 2 12.63 -17.16 -15.14
CA THR A 2 12.23 -17.09 -16.57
C THR A 2 11.79 -15.69 -17.03
N ALA A 3 11.22 -14.87 -16.14
CA ALA A 3 10.78 -13.50 -16.46
C ALA A 3 11.94 -12.49 -16.63
N LEU A 4 13.07 -12.67 -15.93
CA LEU A 4 14.20 -11.73 -15.99
C LEU A 4 15.06 -11.89 -17.26
N LYS A 5 15.09 -13.10 -17.84
CA LYS A 5 15.74 -13.36 -19.14
C LYS A 5 15.08 -12.63 -20.32
N ILE A 6 13.79 -12.27 -20.20
CA ILE A 6 13.03 -11.63 -21.27
C ILE A 6 13.36 -10.13 -21.38
N LEU A 7 13.81 -9.51 -20.28
CA LEU A 7 14.07 -8.07 -20.22
C LEU A 7 15.54 -7.69 -20.44
N ASN A 8 16.42 -8.66 -20.74
CA ASN A 8 17.85 -8.45 -20.94
C ASN A 8 18.55 -7.69 -19.80
N VAL A 9 17.99 -7.77 -18.58
CA VAL A 9 18.52 -7.12 -17.38
C VAL A 9 19.71 -7.95 -16.88
N GLN A 10 20.88 -7.32 -16.72
CA GLN A 10 21.98 -7.96 -16.02
C GLN A 10 21.64 -8.08 -14.53
N TYR A 11 21.81 -9.27 -13.95
CA TYR A 11 21.53 -9.52 -12.54
C TYR A 11 22.62 -10.38 -11.91
N SER A 12 22.94 -10.11 -10.64
CA SER A 12 23.72 -11.02 -9.81
C SER A 12 22.80 -11.64 -8.76
N CYS A 13 22.97 -12.92 -8.47
CA CYS A 13 22.15 -13.65 -7.52
C CYS A 13 23.05 -14.20 -6.42
N GLN A 14 22.72 -13.89 -5.16
CA GLN A 14 23.35 -14.51 -4.00
C GLN A 14 22.26 -15.08 -3.08
N VAL A 15 22.42 -16.36 -2.73
CA VAL A 15 21.56 -17.03 -1.75
C VAL A 15 22.25 -16.95 -0.39
N ILE A 16 21.57 -16.40 0.61
CA ILE A 16 22.08 -16.28 1.98
C ILE A 16 21.29 -17.23 2.89
N ALA A 17 22.01 -18.19 3.47
CA ALA A 17 21.44 -19.37 4.12
C ALA A 17 20.79 -19.11 5.50
N ASN A 18 20.04 -20.13 5.92
CA ASN A 18 19.07 -20.15 7.03
C ASN A 18 19.63 -19.87 8.44
N SER A 19 18.79 -19.20 9.23
CA SER A 19 18.98 -18.74 10.62
C SER A 19 19.96 -17.58 10.79
N LEU A 20 19.39 -16.38 10.95
CA LEU A 20 20.13 -15.18 11.32
C LEU A 20 20.17 -15.08 12.85
N SER A 21 21.35 -15.31 13.44
CA SER A 21 21.65 -14.72 14.74
C SER A 21 21.66 -13.20 14.61
N GLU A 22 21.57 -12.46 15.71
CA GLU A 22 21.63 -10.99 15.69
C GLU A 22 22.84 -10.45 14.91
N LYS A 23 24.00 -11.10 15.06
CA LYS A 23 25.22 -10.81 14.29
C LYS A 23 25.04 -11.02 12.78
N LYS A 24 24.38 -12.10 12.37
CA LYS A 24 24.07 -12.37 10.96
C LYS A 24 22.99 -11.44 10.40
N SER A 25 22.04 -10.98 11.22
CA SER A 25 21.05 -9.96 10.82
C SER A 25 21.73 -8.64 10.46
N LEU A 26 22.69 -8.21 11.28
CA LEU A 26 23.47 -7.01 11.00
C LEU A 26 24.33 -7.17 9.73
N GLU A 27 24.95 -8.34 9.55
CA GLU A 27 25.71 -8.68 8.35
C GLU A 27 24.83 -8.67 7.09
N LEU A 28 23.65 -9.29 7.15
CA LEU A 28 22.66 -9.26 6.08
C LEU A 28 22.29 -7.82 5.70
N PHE A 29 22.03 -6.96 6.68
CA PHE A 29 21.69 -5.57 6.42
C PHE A 29 22.83 -4.82 5.74
N ARG A 30 24.08 -5.05 6.18
CA ARG A 30 25.25 -4.47 5.50
C ARG A 30 25.42 -5.00 4.08
N THR A 31 25.13 -6.28 3.83
CA THR A 31 25.13 -6.85 2.48
C THR A 31 24.06 -6.18 1.61
N ILE A 32 22.86 -5.97 2.15
CA ILE A 32 21.79 -5.23 1.49
C ILE A 32 22.24 -3.81 1.16
N GLU A 33 22.79 -3.08 2.12
CA GLU A 33 23.31 -1.73 1.91
C GLU A 33 24.42 -1.69 0.85
N HIS A 34 25.32 -2.67 0.88
CA HIS A 34 26.37 -2.79 -0.12
C HIS A 34 25.78 -3.02 -1.52
N PHE A 35 24.84 -3.95 -1.66
CA PHE A 35 24.23 -4.26 -2.95
C PHE A 35 23.39 -3.10 -3.49
N LEU A 36 22.72 -2.37 -2.59
CA LEU A 36 21.93 -1.20 -2.94
C LEU A 36 22.78 -0.05 -3.51
N ARG A 37 24.10 -0.03 -3.28
CA ARG A 37 25.00 0.94 -3.93
C ARG A 37 25.12 0.69 -5.43
N ASP A 38 25.05 -0.57 -5.84
CA ASP A 38 25.25 -0.99 -7.23
C ASP A 38 23.95 -1.48 -7.87
N GLY A 39 22.79 -1.24 -7.28
CA GLY A 39 21.48 -1.54 -7.89
C GLY A 39 20.39 -2.00 -6.92
N MET A 40 19.15 -2.05 -7.40
CA MET A 40 18.01 -2.50 -6.61
C MET A 40 18.13 -3.99 -6.29
N ILE A 41 17.50 -4.44 -5.20
CA ILE A 41 17.53 -5.86 -4.82
C ILE A 41 16.12 -6.43 -4.68
N ILE A 42 15.89 -7.63 -5.20
CA ILE A 42 14.73 -8.44 -4.84
C ILE A 42 15.13 -9.34 -3.68
N LEU A 43 14.36 -9.31 -2.60
CA LEU A 43 14.64 -10.07 -1.40
C LEU A 43 13.42 -10.89 -0.97
N GLY A 44 13.67 -12.15 -0.66
CA GLY A 44 12.67 -13.05 -0.08
C GLY A 44 13.17 -14.49 -0.03
N PRO A 45 12.39 -15.43 0.50
CA PRO A 45 11.03 -15.23 0.98
C PRO A 45 10.96 -14.52 2.34
N LEU A 46 9.93 -13.69 2.51
CA LEU A 46 9.62 -12.96 3.74
C LEU A 46 8.25 -13.38 4.29
N ASN A 47 8.04 -13.21 5.59
CA ASN A 47 6.71 -13.32 6.17
C ASN A 47 5.86 -12.09 5.84
N ARG A 48 4.97 -12.22 4.85
CA ARG A 48 4.06 -11.16 4.40
C ARG A 48 3.27 -10.51 5.54
N THR A 49 2.83 -11.29 6.54
CA THR A 49 2.03 -10.77 7.68
C THR A 49 2.79 -9.78 8.56
N LYS A 50 4.13 -9.80 8.50
CA LYS A 50 5.02 -8.95 9.29
C LYS A 50 5.41 -7.67 8.54
N ILE A 51 5.48 -7.73 7.20
CA ILE A 51 5.64 -6.53 6.37
C ILE A 51 4.31 -5.76 6.30
N TRP A 52 3.17 -6.44 6.11
CA TRP A 52 1.84 -5.81 5.98
C TRP A 52 0.75 -6.59 6.73
N ASN A 53 0.05 -5.91 7.65
CA ASN A 53 -1.09 -6.46 8.38
C ASN A 53 -2.41 -6.29 7.59
N ARG A 54 -2.52 -6.89 6.40
CA ARG A 54 -3.83 -7.07 5.75
C ARG A 54 -4.50 -8.31 6.33
N ILE A 55 -5.81 -8.24 6.53
CA ILE A 55 -6.63 -9.39 6.95
C ILE A 55 -6.45 -10.57 5.98
N ASN A 56 -6.34 -10.31 4.68
CA ASN A 56 -6.07 -11.32 3.65
C ASN A 56 -4.75 -12.06 3.91
N SER A 57 -3.71 -11.38 4.42
CA SER A 57 -2.42 -11.99 4.77
C SER A 57 -2.55 -13.10 5.84
N ARG A 58 -3.62 -13.10 6.65
CA ARG A 58 -3.88 -14.16 7.63
C ARG A 58 -4.34 -15.46 6.98
N TYR A 59 -4.93 -15.40 5.79
CA TYR A 59 -5.44 -16.55 5.05
C TYR A 59 -4.44 -17.10 4.03
N TYR A 60 -3.51 -16.27 3.53
CA TYR A 60 -2.39 -16.68 2.66
C TYR A 60 -1.12 -16.97 3.47
N LYS A 61 -1.25 -17.74 4.55
CA LYS A 61 -0.13 -18.14 5.40
C LYS A 61 0.60 -19.32 4.75
N GLY A 62 1.47 -19.06 3.77
CA GLY A 62 2.21 -20.15 3.11
C GLY A 62 3.09 -19.80 1.91
N ASP A 63 2.88 -18.64 1.27
CA ASP A 63 3.58 -18.35 0.02
C ASP A 63 4.92 -17.63 0.25
N ALA A 64 5.91 -18.00 -0.58
CA ALA A 64 7.20 -17.33 -0.67
C ALA A 64 6.97 -15.89 -1.19
N TYR A 65 7.03 -14.92 -0.28
CA TYR A 65 6.74 -13.53 -0.58
C TYR A 65 8.03 -12.73 -0.77
N PHE A 66 8.12 -11.99 -1.87
CA PHE A 66 9.30 -11.25 -2.27
C PHE A 66 8.98 -9.76 -2.38
N ILE A 67 9.93 -8.93 -2.00
CA ILE A 67 9.86 -7.47 -2.11
C ILE A 67 11.02 -6.96 -2.95
N LEU A 68 10.83 -5.82 -3.60
CA LEU A 68 11.91 -5.07 -4.23
C LEU A 68 12.38 -3.99 -3.26
N ILE A 69 13.63 -4.00 -2.86
CA ILE A 69 14.26 -2.95 -2.05
C ILE A 69 15.07 -2.07 -3.01
N MET A 70 14.82 -0.76 -2.95
CA MET A 70 15.34 0.19 -3.93
C MET A 70 16.40 1.11 -3.34
N ALA A 71 16.32 1.42 -2.04
CA ALA A 71 17.27 2.28 -1.35
C ALA A 71 17.32 1.97 0.16
N CYS A 72 18.41 2.41 0.81
CA CYS A 72 18.53 2.43 2.27
C CYS A 72 18.58 3.88 2.75
N TYR A 73 17.77 4.19 3.76
CA TYR A 73 17.64 5.50 4.38
C TYR A 73 18.14 5.47 5.82
N ASN A 74 19.11 6.35 6.11
CA ASN A 74 19.64 6.59 7.46
C ASN A 74 19.99 5.28 8.22
N GLU A 75 20.45 4.25 7.52
CA GLU A 75 20.81 2.91 8.05
C GLU A 75 19.70 2.18 8.86
N THR A 76 18.48 2.71 8.83
CA THR A 76 17.38 2.32 9.73
C THR A 76 16.12 1.96 8.97
N HIS A 77 15.98 2.45 7.73
CA HIS A 77 14.80 2.24 6.90
C HIS A 77 15.22 1.77 5.50
N LEU A 78 14.42 0.88 4.93
CA LEU A 78 14.55 0.43 3.55
C LEU A 78 13.40 1.03 2.75
N LEU A 79 13.69 1.61 1.58
CA LEU A 79 12.66 1.98 0.62
C LEU A 79 12.28 0.74 -0.18
N VAL A 80 11.03 0.31 -0.09
CA VAL A 80 10.56 -0.98 -0.59
C VAL A 80 9.39 -0.80 -1.54
N HIS A 81 9.40 -1.53 -2.65
CA HIS A 81 8.26 -1.75 -3.52
C HIS A 81 7.75 -3.19 -3.35
N ASP A 82 6.53 -3.33 -2.84
CA ASP A 82 5.83 -4.62 -2.78
C ASP A 82 4.87 -4.74 -3.99
N PRO A 83 5.15 -5.68 -4.93
CA PRO A 83 4.32 -5.87 -6.12
C PRO A 83 2.90 -6.39 -5.82
N GLU A 84 2.66 -6.98 -4.65
CA GLU A 84 1.37 -7.56 -4.25
C GLU A 84 0.63 -6.75 -3.18
N GLY A 85 1.26 -5.72 -2.61
CA GLY A 85 0.77 -5.01 -1.42
C GLY A 85 0.67 -3.53 -1.63
N CYS A 86 1.65 -2.76 -1.14
CA CYS A 86 1.77 -1.36 -1.53
C CYS A 86 3.14 -0.97 -2.07
N PRO A 87 3.11 -0.12 -3.10
CA PRO A 87 4.30 0.25 -3.82
C PRO A 87 5.02 1.39 -3.07
N TYR A 88 6.36 1.34 -3.02
CA TYR A 88 7.25 2.43 -2.58
C TYR A 88 6.97 2.98 -1.17
N PHE A 89 7.15 2.15 -0.14
CA PHE A 89 7.00 2.51 1.27
C PHE A 89 8.31 2.36 2.04
N LEU A 90 8.43 3.06 3.16
CA LEU A 90 9.56 2.91 4.08
C LEU A 90 9.30 1.73 5.04
N LEU A 91 10.22 0.78 5.07
CA LEU A 91 10.21 -0.38 5.93
C LEU A 91 11.31 -0.23 6.98
N SER A 92 10.94 -0.09 8.25
CA SER A 92 11.93 -0.05 9.33
C SER A 92 12.71 -1.36 9.43
N LYS A 93 13.98 -1.26 9.83
CA LYS A 93 14.89 -2.38 10.04
C LYS A 93 14.31 -3.44 10.98
N ASP A 94 13.68 -3.02 12.08
CA ASP A 94 13.04 -3.93 13.03
C ASP A 94 11.90 -4.72 12.39
N LYS A 95 11.06 -4.03 11.61
CA LYS A 95 9.93 -4.66 10.92
C LYS A 95 10.42 -5.61 9.83
N PHE A 96 11.43 -5.21 9.08
CA PHE A 96 12.13 -6.06 8.10
C PHE A 96 12.66 -7.34 8.74
N PHE A 97 13.42 -7.25 9.82
CA PHE A 97 13.93 -8.44 10.50
C PHE A 97 12.82 -9.29 11.10
N SER A 98 11.78 -8.69 11.68
CA SER A 98 10.64 -9.43 12.20
C SER A 98 9.91 -10.27 11.14
N ALA A 99 10.04 -9.89 9.86
CA ALA A 99 9.51 -10.66 8.73
C ALA A 99 10.43 -11.77 8.27
N ILE A 100 11.71 -11.69 8.59
CA ILE A 100 12.72 -12.71 8.28
C ILE A 100 12.74 -13.83 9.32
N SER A 101 12.41 -13.54 10.58
CA SER A 101 12.68 -14.44 11.73
C SER A 101 11.84 -15.72 11.84
N GLY A 102 11.16 -16.18 10.78
CA GLY A 102 10.09 -17.17 10.95
C GLY A 102 9.93 -18.23 9.86
N SER A 103 10.95 -18.55 9.09
CA SER A 103 10.78 -19.46 7.95
C SER A 103 11.93 -20.45 7.80
N ASN A 104 11.60 -21.71 7.48
CA ASN A 104 12.56 -22.76 7.10
C ASN A 104 13.20 -22.52 5.73
N PHE A 105 12.98 -21.35 5.12
CA PHE A 105 13.38 -21.03 3.76
C PHE A 105 14.59 -20.11 3.74
N GLU A 106 15.58 -20.46 2.92
CA GLU A 106 16.76 -19.64 2.70
C GLU A 106 16.37 -18.31 2.03
N ILE A 107 16.94 -17.20 2.51
CA ILE A 107 16.68 -15.88 1.93
C ILE A 107 17.55 -15.74 0.67
N GLY A 108 16.89 -15.60 -0.46
CA GLY A 108 17.53 -15.17 -1.70
C GLY A 108 17.61 -13.64 -1.77
N ILE A 109 18.75 -13.15 -2.23
CA ILE A 109 18.92 -11.76 -2.67
C ILE A 109 19.31 -11.80 -4.15
N VAL A 110 18.52 -11.11 -4.97
CA VAL A 110 18.85 -10.90 -6.38
C VAL A 110 19.09 -9.42 -6.57
N GLN A 111 20.33 -9.04 -6.89
CA GLN A 111 20.66 -7.69 -7.26
C GLN A 111 20.38 -7.48 -8.75
N LEU A 112 19.63 -6.43 -9.05
CA LEU A 112 19.36 -5.94 -10.38
C LEU A 112 20.39 -4.87 -10.67
N HIS A 113 21.36 -5.16 -11.55
CA HIS A 113 22.39 -4.17 -11.91
C HIS A 113 21.76 -2.98 -12.63
N PRO A 114 22.31 -1.78 -12.45
CA PRO A 114 21.72 -0.56 -12.93
C PRO A 114 22.26 -0.33 -14.34
N ASP A 115 21.57 -0.88 -15.34
CA ASP A 115 21.58 -0.25 -16.66
C ASP A 115 20.55 0.91 -16.72
N PHE A 116 20.11 1.39 -15.55
CA PHE A 116 19.02 2.35 -15.39
C PHE A 116 19.37 3.32 -14.26
N ASP A 117 19.34 4.62 -14.55
CA ASP A 117 19.35 5.64 -13.50
C ASP A 117 18.09 5.48 -12.65
N LEU A 118 18.27 5.35 -11.33
CA LEU A 118 17.15 5.35 -10.40
C LEU A 118 16.49 6.74 -10.44
N PRO A 119 15.15 6.82 -10.60
CA PRO A 119 14.46 8.09 -10.44
C PRO A 119 14.76 8.62 -9.04
N SER A 120 14.86 9.94 -8.90
CA SER A 120 15.00 10.54 -7.56
C SER A 120 13.79 10.15 -6.70
N ASP A 121 13.94 10.12 -5.38
CA ASP A 121 12.82 9.78 -4.51
C ASP A 121 11.59 10.66 -4.77
N GLU A 122 11.82 11.94 -5.02
CA GLU A 122 10.76 12.89 -5.41
C GLU A 122 10.02 12.44 -6.68
N GLU A 123 10.75 11.92 -7.66
CA GLU A 123 10.17 11.37 -8.89
C GLU A 123 9.41 10.07 -8.63
N ILE A 124 9.93 9.20 -7.78
CA ILE A 124 9.23 7.98 -7.34
C ILE A 124 7.90 8.35 -6.66
N TYR A 125 7.93 9.20 -5.63
CA TYR A 125 6.74 9.67 -4.90
C TYR A 125 5.71 10.30 -5.84
N PHE A 126 6.17 11.13 -6.78
CA PHE A 126 5.32 11.75 -7.79
C PHE A 126 4.64 10.71 -8.69
N GLN A 127 5.39 9.75 -9.22
CA GLN A 127 4.83 8.70 -10.10
C GLN A 127 3.81 7.82 -9.35
N VAL A 128 4.07 7.53 -8.07
CA VAL A 128 3.13 6.78 -7.22
C VAL A 128 1.82 7.53 -7.04
N LEU A 129 1.90 8.82 -6.70
CA LEU A 129 0.72 9.65 -6.54
C LEU A 129 -0.06 9.77 -7.86
N LEU A 130 0.62 10.01 -8.98
CA LEU A 130 0.02 10.09 -10.30
C LEU A 130 -0.67 8.77 -10.70
N SER A 131 -0.01 7.63 -10.45
CA SER A 131 -0.58 6.30 -10.69
C SER A 131 -1.80 6.03 -9.82
N GLY A 132 -1.76 6.46 -8.55
CA GLY A 132 -2.89 6.40 -7.62
C GLY A 132 -4.09 7.21 -8.12
N ILE A 133 -3.87 8.46 -8.53
CA ILE A 133 -4.93 9.33 -9.08
C ILE A 133 -5.52 8.73 -10.36
N LYS A 134 -4.69 8.23 -11.28
CA LYS A 134 -5.16 7.52 -12.49
C LYS A 134 -6.01 6.30 -12.13
N SER A 135 -5.62 5.55 -11.11
CA SER A 135 -6.36 4.38 -10.65
C SER A 135 -7.71 4.76 -10.05
N ILE A 136 -7.78 5.85 -9.29
CA ILE A 136 -9.03 6.42 -8.77
C ILE A 136 -9.94 6.84 -9.93
N ILE A 137 -9.42 7.61 -10.90
CA ILE A 137 -10.19 8.04 -12.08
C ILE A 137 -10.76 6.82 -12.82
N ARG A 138 -9.93 5.80 -13.05
CA ARG A 138 -10.36 4.56 -13.69
C ARG A 138 -11.45 3.86 -12.87
N ALA A 139 -11.28 3.72 -11.56
CA ALA A 139 -12.28 3.10 -10.69
C ALA A 139 -13.61 3.89 -10.71
N SER A 140 -13.56 5.22 -10.60
CA SER A 140 -14.76 6.08 -10.65
C SER A 140 -15.50 6.02 -12.00
N SER A 141 -14.79 5.69 -13.09
CA SER A 141 -15.40 5.53 -14.41
C SER A 141 -16.18 4.21 -14.57
N GLN A 142 -15.97 3.24 -13.69
CA GLN A 142 -16.68 1.96 -13.71
C GLN A 142 -18.04 2.08 -13.02
N GLN A 143 -19.04 1.37 -13.56
CA GLN A 143 -20.43 1.41 -13.07
C GLN A 143 -20.55 1.03 -11.59
N GLU A 144 -19.76 0.05 -11.14
CA GLU A 144 -19.73 -0.45 -9.75
C GLU A 144 -18.41 -0.11 -9.04
N GLY A 145 -17.61 0.79 -9.60
CA GLY A 145 -16.35 1.22 -9.00
C GLY A 145 -16.49 2.45 -8.10
N GLY A 146 -15.52 2.63 -7.20
CA GLY A 146 -15.41 3.82 -6.35
C GLY A 146 -16.68 4.15 -5.55
N SER A 147 -17.03 5.44 -5.51
CA SER A 147 -18.23 5.95 -4.85
C SER A 147 -19.55 5.37 -5.39
N ASN A 148 -19.60 4.99 -6.67
CA ASN A 148 -20.79 4.37 -7.26
C ASN A 148 -21.03 2.97 -6.70
N GLY A 149 -19.97 2.16 -6.57
CA GLY A 149 -20.06 0.82 -5.97
C GLY A 149 -20.59 0.86 -4.54
N LEU A 150 -20.09 1.80 -3.74
CA LEU A 150 -20.58 2.01 -2.36
C LEU A 150 -22.07 2.43 -2.33
N ARG A 151 -22.51 3.24 -3.29
CA ARG A 151 -23.92 3.63 -3.42
C ARG A 151 -24.81 2.45 -3.81
N VAL A 152 -24.35 1.60 -4.74
CA VAL A 152 -25.07 0.36 -5.10
C VAL A 152 -25.19 -0.54 -3.87
N LEU A 153 -24.08 -0.78 -3.16
CA LEU A 153 -24.09 -1.55 -1.91
C LEU A 153 -25.04 -0.95 -0.86
N THR A 154 -25.08 0.38 -0.73
CA THR A 154 -26.01 1.09 0.15
C THR A 154 -27.47 0.76 -0.16
N GLN A 155 -27.84 0.75 -1.45
CA GLN A 155 -29.18 0.41 -1.93
C GLN A 155 -29.50 -1.06 -1.72
N GLU A 156 -28.54 -1.96 -1.93
CA GLU A 156 -28.72 -3.39 -1.68
C GLU A 156 -28.97 -3.68 -0.19
N ILE A 157 -28.20 -3.04 0.70
CA ILE A 157 -28.40 -3.15 2.16
C ILE A 157 -29.75 -2.57 2.58
N ALA A 158 -30.18 -1.46 1.97
CA ALA A 158 -31.48 -0.85 2.28
C ALA A 158 -32.67 -1.71 1.81
N SER A 159 -32.53 -2.38 0.67
CA SER A 159 -33.62 -3.09 0.01
C SER A 159 -33.76 -4.56 0.43
N ARG A 160 -32.76 -5.13 1.11
CA ARG A 160 -32.72 -6.57 1.42
C ARG A 160 -32.23 -6.83 2.83
N LYS A 161 -32.70 -7.93 3.42
CA LYS A 161 -32.09 -8.47 4.63
C LYS A 161 -30.68 -8.97 4.29
N LEU A 162 -29.66 -8.42 4.93
CA LEU A 162 -28.27 -8.87 4.79
C LEU A 162 -28.18 -10.37 5.12
N LYS A 163 -27.62 -11.16 4.20
CA LYS A 163 -27.33 -12.57 4.42
C LYS A 163 -26.05 -12.69 5.28
N SER A 164 -25.96 -13.73 6.09
CA SER A 164 -24.78 -13.98 6.94
C SER A 164 -23.46 -14.06 6.16
N SER A 165 -23.48 -14.58 4.93
CA SER A 165 -22.31 -14.60 4.05
C SER A 165 -21.87 -13.19 3.61
N VAL A 166 -22.83 -12.31 3.33
CA VAL A 166 -22.56 -10.91 2.98
C VAL A 166 -22.05 -10.14 4.20
N GLU A 167 -22.68 -10.33 5.36
CA GLU A 167 -22.20 -9.76 6.62
C GLU A 167 -20.75 -10.18 6.90
N GLY A 168 -20.44 -11.47 6.76
CA GLY A 168 -19.07 -11.98 6.90
C GLY A 168 -18.08 -11.26 5.99
N VAL A 169 -18.44 -11.06 4.71
CA VAL A 169 -17.60 -10.28 3.78
C VAL A 169 -17.43 -8.83 4.24
N LEU A 170 -18.49 -8.17 4.70
CA LEU A 170 -18.44 -6.80 5.19
C LEU A 170 -17.55 -6.65 6.45
N TYR A 171 -17.59 -7.62 7.37
CA TYR A 171 -16.70 -7.66 8.53
C TYR A 171 -15.21 -7.69 8.17
N PHE A 172 -14.86 -8.12 6.95
CA PHE A 172 -13.48 -8.09 6.44
C PHE A 172 -13.20 -6.89 5.54
N ALA A 173 -14.17 -6.49 4.72
CA ALA A 173 -14.00 -5.39 3.77
C ALA A 173 -13.92 -4.03 4.48
N VAL A 174 -14.75 -3.78 5.49
CA VAL A 174 -14.82 -2.48 6.18
C VAL A 174 -13.52 -2.14 6.93
N PRO A 175 -12.89 -3.06 7.70
CA PRO A 175 -11.58 -2.78 8.30
C PRO A 175 -10.49 -2.57 7.24
N ALA A 176 -10.53 -3.30 6.12
CA ALA A 176 -9.56 -3.14 5.04
C ALA A 176 -9.65 -1.75 4.38
N LEU A 177 -10.87 -1.22 4.23
CA LEU A 177 -11.10 0.16 3.77
C LEU A 177 -10.52 1.18 4.77
N SER A 178 -10.85 1.04 6.06
CA SER A 178 -10.34 1.92 7.12
C SER A 178 -8.80 1.93 7.21
N LEU A 179 -8.19 0.75 7.07
CA LEU A 179 -6.74 0.61 7.06
C LEU A 179 -6.13 1.28 5.83
N SER A 180 -6.73 1.11 4.66
CA SER A 180 -6.27 1.76 3.42
C SER A 180 -6.35 3.28 3.53
N ALA A 181 -7.43 3.82 4.11
CA ALA A 181 -7.57 5.25 4.37
C ALA A 181 -6.48 5.77 5.34
N SER A 182 -6.13 4.97 6.36
CA SER A 182 -5.07 5.32 7.31
C SER A 182 -3.69 5.39 6.63
N HIS A 183 -3.33 4.37 5.84
CA HIS A 183 -2.06 4.37 5.12
C HIS A 183 -1.96 5.50 4.10
N LEU A 184 -3.07 5.84 3.43
CA LEU A 184 -3.08 6.96 2.49
C LEU A 184 -2.91 8.29 3.24
N ALA A 185 -3.52 8.44 4.41
CA ALA A 185 -3.33 9.63 5.23
C ALA A 185 -1.88 9.77 5.72
N GLU A 186 -1.25 8.68 6.14
CA GLU A 186 0.16 8.63 6.53
C GLU A 186 1.07 8.99 5.35
N PHE A 187 0.89 8.34 4.19
CA PHE A 187 1.62 8.64 2.97
C PHE A 187 1.54 10.12 2.56
N LEU A 188 0.33 10.72 2.61
CA LEU A 188 0.13 12.11 2.26
C LEU A 188 0.72 13.09 3.30
N SER A 189 0.77 12.69 4.56
CA SER A 189 1.36 13.50 5.64
C SER A 189 2.88 13.52 5.56
N ASP A 190 3.47 12.40 5.15
CA ASP A 190 4.93 12.25 4.98
C ASP A 190 5.42 12.67 3.58
N PHE A 191 4.52 13.04 2.68
CA PHE A 191 4.85 13.40 1.31
C PHE A 191 5.74 14.66 1.29
N PRO A 192 6.98 14.58 0.75
CA PRO A 192 7.97 15.63 0.94
C PRO A 192 7.54 16.96 0.29
N PRO A 193 7.71 18.11 0.97
CA PRO A 193 7.34 19.43 0.45
C PRO A 193 8.04 19.80 -0.87
N LYS A 194 9.24 19.26 -1.12
CA LYS A 194 9.96 19.46 -2.40
C LYS A 194 9.29 18.74 -3.57
N ALA A 195 8.70 17.56 -3.34
CA ALA A 195 7.88 16.89 -4.35
C ALA A 195 6.57 17.66 -4.62
N ALA A 196 6.05 18.38 -3.61
CA ALA A 196 4.91 19.29 -3.78
C ALA A 196 5.19 20.48 -4.70
N CYS A 197 6.46 20.88 -4.92
CA CYS A 197 6.80 21.95 -5.86
C CYS A 197 6.29 21.67 -7.29
N LYS A 198 6.08 20.40 -7.64
CA LYS A 198 5.52 19.93 -8.92
C LYS A 198 3.99 19.80 -8.94
N ILE A 199 3.31 20.07 -7.83
CA ILE A 199 1.85 19.97 -7.69
C ILE A 199 1.29 21.34 -7.33
N ALA A 200 0.66 22.00 -8.29
CA ALA A 200 -0.05 23.25 -8.04
C ALA A 200 -1.28 22.95 -7.17
N ASN A 201 -1.49 23.71 -6.08
CA ASN A 201 -2.55 23.60 -5.07
C ASN A 201 -2.38 22.53 -3.96
N TRP A 202 -1.20 21.93 -3.82
CA TRP A 202 -0.96 20.88 -2.83
C TRP A 202 -1.34 21.28 -1.39
N ASP A 203 -0.87 22.44 -0.93
CA ASP A 203 -1.12 22.92 0.44
C ASP A 203 -2.61 23.23 0.71
N GLU A 204 -3.39 23.49 -0.34
CA GLU A 204 -4.84 23.72 -0.25
C GLU A 204 -5.61 22.39 -0.22
N VAL A 205 -5.24 21.44 -1.07
CA VAL A 205 -6.00 20.21 -1.32
C VAL A 205 -5.70 19.13 -0.28
N VAL A 206 -4.45 19.00 0.18
CA VAL A 206 -4.05 17.92 1.11
C VAL A 206 -4.78 17.97 2.45
N PRO A 207 -4.92 19.13 3.14
CA PRO A 207 -5.65 19.17 4.40
C PRO A 207 -7.10 18.70 4.26
N ALA A 208 -7.76 19.05 3.14
CA ALA A 208 -9.12 18.59 2.84
C ALA A 208 -9.18 17.07 2.61
N ILE A 209 -8.23 16.51 1.87
CA ILE A 209 -8.12 15.06 1.67
C ILE A 209 -7.90 14.35 3.01
N LEU A 210 -6.97 14.82 3.83
CA LEU A 210 -6.66 14.22 5.14
C LEU A 210 -7.88 14.22 6.07
N ASN A 211 -8.65 15.32 6.09
CA ASN A 211 -9.89 15.39 6.87
C ASN A 211 -10.90 14.33 6.40
N LEU A 212 -11.13 14.23 5.09
CA LEU A 212 -12.07 13.27 4.51
C LEU A 212 -11.61 11.81 4.75
N LEU A 213 -10.31 11.52 4.73
CA LEU A 213 -9.78 10.20 5.08
C LEU A 213 -10.02 9.87 6.56
N CYS A 214 -9.94 10.86 7.44
CA CYS A 214 -10.30 10.70 8.85
C CYS A 214 -11.80 10.37 9.03
N GLU A 215 -12.67 11.09 8.30
CA GLU A 215 -14.11 10.80 8.27
C GLU A 215 -14.42 9.40 7.73
N GLU A 216 -13.72 8.96 6.67
CA GLU A 216 -13.85 7.61 6.11
C GLU A 216 -13.55 6.53 7.16
N LYS A 217 -12.49 6.73 7.96
CA LYS A 217 -12.15 5.83 9.09
C LYS A 217 -13.25 5.81 10.14
N LEU A 218 -13.81 6.97 10.49
CA LEU A 218 -14.89 7.08 11.47
C LEU A 218 -16.14 6.33 11.00
N TYR A 219 -16.54 6.50 9.74
CA TYR A 219 -17.68 5.77 9.18
C TYR A 219 -17.43 4.27 9.16
N CYS A 220 -16.22 3.82 8.82
CA CYS A 220 -15.88 2.41 8.88
C CYS A 220 -16.00 1.83 10.29
N ALA A 221 -15.55 2.56 11.32
CA ALA A 221 -15.70 2.13 12.71
C ALA A 221 -17.18 2.03 13.13
N GLN A 222 -18.00 3.02 12.76
CA GLN A 222 -19.43 3.02 13.03
C GLN A 222 -20.15 1.87 12.32
N ILE A 223 -19.79 1.59 11.05
CA ILE A 223 -20.35 0.45 10.31
C ILE A 223 -20.03 -0.86 11.04
N LEU A 224 -18.78 -1.05 11.48
CA LEU A 224 -18.38 -2.27 12.20
C LEU A 224 -19.17 -2.49 13.49
N GLU A 225 -19.38 -1.43 14.27
CA GLU A 225 -20.21 -1.48 15.46
C GLU A 225 -21.65 -1.88 15.11
N LEU A 226 -22.21 -1.25 14.06
CA LEU A 226 -23.59 -1.49 13.63
C LEU A 226 -23.80 -2.87 13.02
N LEU A 227 -22.80 -3.49 12.39
CA LEU A 227 -22.89 -4.84 11.84
C LEU A 227 -23.27 -5.86 12.93
N SER A 228 -22.87 -5.64 14.19
CA SER A 228 -23.23 -6.51 15.32
C SER A 228 -24.68 -6.33 15.78
N SER A 229 -25.25 -5.15 15.55
CA SER A 229 -26.63 -4.80 15.93
C SER A 229 -27.69 -5.22 14.89
N HIS A 230 -27.25 -5.67 13.70
CA HIS A 230 -28.10 -5.98 12.54
C HIS A 230 -29.07 -4.85 12.13
N ASN A 231 -28.79 -3.60 12.50
CA ASN A 231 -29.64 -2.46 12.17
C ASN A 231 -29.37 -1.98 10.73
N GLN A 232 -30.01 -2.63 9.76
CA GLN A 232 -29.79 -2.39 8.31
C GLN A 232 -30.01 -0.95 7.88
N LYS A 233 -31.01 -0.27 8.46
CA LYS A 233 -31.26 1.14 8.16
C LYS A 233 -30.04 1.99 8.53
N LYS A 234 -29.53 1.84 9.75
CA LYS A 234 -28.34 2.56 10.20
C LYS A 234 -27.07 2.15 9.43
N ILE A 235 -26.91 0.86 9.11
CA ILE A 235 -25.77 0.38 8.31
C ILE A 235 -25.81 1.04 6.92
N SER A 236 -26.96 1.03 6.25
CA SER A 236 -27.16 1.68 4.96
C SER A 236 -26.90 3.19 5.03
N GLU A 237 -27.42 3.88 6.05
CA GLU A 237 -27.15 5.32 6.26
C GLU A 237 -25.64 5.62 6.35
N GLN A 238 -24.87 4.79 7.06
CA GLN A 238 -23.43 4.98 7.19
C GLN A 238 -22.67 4.66 5.89
N PHE A 239 -23.06 3.61 5.16
CA PHE A 239 -22.53 3.36 3.82
C PHE A 239 -22.85 4.50 2.85
N GLY A 240 -24.02 5.13 2.97
CA GLY A 240 -24.39 6.31 2.18
C GLY A 240 -23.49 7.52 2.47
N LYS A 241 -23.17 7.78 3.75
CA LYS A 241 -22.20 8.81 4.14
C LYS A 241 -20.80 8.49 3.59
N LEU A 242 -20.36 7.25 3.72
CA LEU A 242 -19.10 6.77 3.17
C LEU A 242 -19.03 6.95 1.65
N ALA A 243 -20.11 6.64 0.92
CA ALA A 243 -20.18 6.84 -0.53
C ALA A 243 -20.06 8.33 -0.92
N ASN A 244 -20.74 9.22 -0.19
CA ASN A 244 -20.66 10.67 -0.42
C ASN A 244 -19.25 11.20 -0.13
N ASN A 245 -18.65 10.78 0.99
CA ASN A 245 -17.28 11.15 1.33
C ASN A 245 -16.29 10.67 0.25
N ARG A 246 -16.43 9.42 -0.19
CA ARG A 246 -15.59 8.88 -1.27
C ARG A 246 -15.71 9.67 -2.57
N LYS A 247 -16.92 10.13 -2.91
CA LYS A 247 -17.15 11.00 -4.07
C LYS A 247 -16.44 12.35 -3.94
N LEU A 248 -16.36 12.92 -2.74
CA LEU A 248 -15.63 14.17 -2.48
C LEU A 248 -14.11 13.95 -2.60
N LEU A 249 -13.59 12.86 -2.03
CA LEU A 249 -12.19 12.46 -2.20
C LEU A 249 -11.83 12.31 -3.67
N GLU A 250 -12.63 11.57 -4.43
CA GLU A 250 -12.44 11.38 -5.88
C GLU A 250 -12.35 12.72 -6.63
N LYS A 251 -13.25 13.66 -6.32
CA LYS A 251 -13.21 15.01 -6.91
C LYS A 251 -11.94 15.78 -6.54
N LEU A 252 -11.52 15.74 -5.28
CA LEU A 252 -10.30 16.42 -4.83
C LEU A 252 -9.07 15.84 -5.49
N PHE A 253 -8.95 14.51 -5.57
CA PHE A 253 -7.86 13.83 -6.28
C PHE A 253 -7.80 14.20 -7.77
N VAL A 254 -8.96 14.35 -8.43
CA VAL A 254 -9.03 14.82 -9.82
C VAL A 254 -8.68 16.30 -9.96
N SER A 255 -8.90 17.12 -8.93
CA SER A 255 -8.54 18.54 -8.94
C SER A 255 -7.06 18.82 -8.66
N VAL A 256 -6.28 17.80 -8.28
CA VAL A 256 -4.83 17.93 -8.12
C VAL A 256 -4.21 18.30 -9.46
N LYS A 257 -3.61 19.50 -9.54
CA LYS A 257 -3.00 19.99 -10.78
C LYS A 257 -1.50 19.76 -10.73
N PHE A 258 -0.96 19.12 -11.75
CA PHE A 258 0.48 18.97 -11.91
C PHE A 258 1.04 20.16 -12.70
N LYS A 259 2.15 20.74 -12.25
CA LYS A 259 2.88 21.71 -13.06
C LYS A 259 3.55 20.96 -14.21
N SER A 260 3.33 21.42 -15.44
CA SER A 260 4.12 20.96 -16.58
C SER A 260 5.57 21.41 -16.37
N HIS A 261 6.52 20.54 -16.71
CA HIS A 261 7.91 20.95 -16.88
C HIS A 261 7.96 21.94 -18.06
N GLU A 262 8.09 23.24 -17.75
CA GLU A 262 8.67 24.23 -18.67
C GLU A 262 10.15 24.41 -18.32
#